data_AF-A0AAE3MKR4-F1
#
_entry.id   AF-A0AAE3MKR4-F1
#
_cell.length_a   1.000
_cell.length_b   1.000
_cell.length_c   1.000
_cell.angle_alpha   90.00
_cell.angle_beta   90.00
_cell.angle_gamma   90.00
#
_symmetry.space_group_name_H-M   'P 1'
#
loop_
_entity.id
_entity.type
_entity.pdbx_description
1 polymer ?
#
loop_
_entity_poly.entity_id
_entity_poly.type
_entity_poly.pdbx_seq_one_letter_code
_entity_poly.pdbx_strand_id
1 'polypeptide(L)'
;MKKLFLFACLMGMAASFGQTKKNGTIFQEHPAITTVNSMTEAFVAGDSEKVGSYLHEDFRGYNGSDPNKDAEGSTKEQFMNQVNFWKNNISYLSIEPSPGAYPDALEYKDGQIWVQTWNHLRGVHNTTGVKIDVPVHRMYRFKDGKIDMMVSYHNERVYWEIGQSFEDRENGTIYNHHDNINSVRRLMHAFEHGDMETAYSFFDENCRFNNLEMARGESLSLDEVKSRNQEMMDNFEINSIDVVGYPDYLEYDLRDGKTVQSWWNIRLTRKSDKKKIVMPALYIHDFNDDGKIIRSSAYVSSKWLD
;
A
#
# COMPACT_ATOMS: atom_id res chain seq x y z
N MET A 1 -19.80 -45.83 44.77
CA MET A 1 -18.44 -45.25 44.81
C MET A 1 -17.97 -44.64 43.49
N LYS A 2 -18.21 -45.26 42.31
CA LYS A 2 -17.83 -44.68 40.99
C LYS A 2 -18.53 -43.35 40.62
N LYS A 3 -19.75 -43.11 41.11
CA LYS A 3 -20.51 -41.87 40.84
C LYS A 3 -20.10 -40.67 41.72
N LEU A 4 -19.42 -40.90 42.86
CA LEU A 4 -18.96 -39.82 43.74
C LEU A 4 -17.65 -39.20 43.23
N PHE A 5 -16.80 -39.99 42.58
CA PHE A 5 -15.53 -39.52 42.01
C PHE A 5 -15.72 -38.59 40.79
N LEU A 6 -16.77 -38.84 39.98
CA LEU A 6 -17.09 -37.97 38.84
C LEU A 6 -17.54 -36.57 39.30
N PHE A 7 -18.25 -36.49 40.44
CA PHE A 7 -18.75 -35.22 40.98
C PHE A 7 -17.63 -34.37 41.59
N ALA A 8 -16.61 -35.00 42.20
CA ALA A 8 -15.41 -34.31 42.69
C ALA A 8 -14.51 -33.83 41.54
N CYS A 9 -14.41 -34.58 40.43
CA CYS A 9 -13.65 -34.14 39.25
C CYS A 9 -14.34 -32.98 38.49
N LEU A 10 -15.68 -32.91 38.50
CA LEU A 10 -16.44 -31.82 37.87
C LEU A 10 -16.41 -30.51 38.70
N MET A 11 -16.37 -30.59 40.04
CA MET A 11 -16.18 -29.40 40.88
C MET A 11 -14.76 -28.82 40.81
N GLY A 12 -13.75 -29.65 40.51
CA GLY A 12 -12.37 -29.19 40.28
C GLY A 12 -12.19 -28.37 39.00
N MET A 13 -13.08 -28.54 38.00
CA MET A 13 -13.01 -27.79 36.73
C MET A 13 -13.71 -26.43 36.79
N ALA A 14 -14.56 -26.16 37.78
CA ALA A 14 -15.26 -24.88 37.93
C ALA A 14 -14.45 -23.82 38.70
N ALA A 15 -13.35 -24.21 39.34
CA ALA A 15 -12.52 -23.34 40.17
C ALA A 15 -11.28 -22.76 39.45
N SER A 16 -11.15 -22.98 38.14
CA SER A 16 -10.08 -22.40 37.31
C SER A 16 -10.51 -21.13 36.58
N PHE A 17 -11.51 -20.39 37.08
CA PHE A 17 -11.58 -18.96 36.81
C PHE A 17 -10.35 -18.33 37.45
N GLY A 18 -9.27 -18.17 36.67
CA GLY A 18 -8.04 -17.53 37.13
C GLY A 18 -8.38 -16.24 37.87
N GLN A 19 -7.91 -16.10 39.11
CA GLN A 19 -8.17 -14.92 39.93
C GLN A 19 -7.72 -13.67 39.17
N THR A 20 -8.67 -12.84 38.73
CA THR A 20 -8.34 -11.58 38.07
C THR A 20 -7.87 -10.60 39.15
N LYS A 21 -6.60 -10.20 39.07
CA LYS A 21 -6.03 -9.19 39.96
C LYS A 21 -6.26 -7.81 39.34
N LYS A 22 -7.21 -7.04 39.87
CA LYS A 22 -7.40 -5.62 39.48
C LYS A 22 -6.08 -4.86 39.63
N ASN A 23 -5.66 -4.12 38.62
CA ASN A 23 -4.43 -3.32 38.61
C ASN A 23 -4.66 -1.90 38.07
N GLY A 24 -5.61 -1.18 38.67
CA GLY A 24 -5.95 0.19 38.29
C GLY A 24 -7.38 0.35 37.77
N THR A 25 -7.63 1.50 37.14
CA THR A 25 -8.88 1.90 36.53
C THR A 25 -8.60 2.50 35.14
N ILE A 26 -9.48 2.23 34.18
CA ILE A 26 -9.41 2.80 32.83
C ILE A 26 -10.48 3.88 32.74
N PHE A 27 -10.12 5.04 32.20
CA PHE A 27 -10.99 6.19 32.05
C PHE A 27 -11.07 6.62 30.59
N GLN A 28 -12.29 6.86 30.13
CA GLN A 28 -12.57 7.47 28.83
C GLN A 28 -12.45 9.01 28.87
N GLU A 29 -12.60 9.61 30.05
CA GLU A 29 -12.42 11.03 30.31
C GLU A 29 -11.44 11.23 31.46
N HIS A 30 -10.34 11.93 31.20
CA HIS A 30 -9.30 12.18 32.20
C HIS A 30 -8.43 13.39 31.78
N PRO A 31 -7.96 14.26 32.70
CA PRO A 31 -7.13 15.42 32.34
C PRO A 31 -5.88 15.08 31.52
N ALA A 32 -5.27 13.91 31.77
CA ALA A 32 -4.14 13.42 31.00
C ALA A 32 -4.46 13.19 29.50
N ILE A 33 -5.69 12.78 29.17
CA ILE A 33 -6.15 12.65 27.78
C ILE A 33 -6.16 14.02 27.11
N THR A 34 -6.70 15.03 27.79
CA THR A 34 -6.72 16.41 27.29
C THR A 34 -5.31 16.93 27.02
N THR A 35 -4.35 16.63 27.90
CA THR A 35 -2.93 16.95 27.69
C THR A 35 -2.36 16.29 26.44
N VAL A 36 -2.60 14.99 26.24
CA VAL A 36 -2.11 14.25 25.05
C VAL A 36 -2.73 14.78 23.76
N ASN A 37 -4.03 15.05 23.75
CA ASN A 37 -4.73 15.60 22.58
C ASN A 37 -4.20 17.00 22.26
N SER A 38 -4.08 17.88 23.26
CA SER A 38 -3.56 19.24 23.05
C SER A 38 -2.11 19.25 22.57
N MET A 39 -1.27 18.33 23.07
CA MET A 39 0.10 18.15 22.59
C MET A 39 0.11 17.67 21.13
N THR A 40 -0.79 16.75 20.76
CA THR A 40 -0.91 16.23 19.38
C THR A 40 -1.35 17.33 18.42
N GLU A 41 -2.32 18.15 18.80
CA GLU A 41 -2.75 19.33 18.03
C GLU A 41 -1.60 20.34 17.86
N ALA A 42 -0.84 20.61 18.93
CA ALA A 42 0.33 21.48 18.86
C ALA A 42 1.44 20.90 17.95
N PHE A 43 1.64 19.59 17.98
CA PHE A 43 2.59 18.90 17.09
C PHE A 43 2.18 19.09 15.62
N VAL A 44 0.90 18.86 15.29
CA VAL A 44 0.36 19.02 13.93
C VAL A 44 0.45 20.48 13.47
N ALA A 45 0.22 21.44 14.38
CA ALA A 45 0.38 22.87 14.11
C ALA A 45 1.86 23.32 13.97
N GLY A 46 2.82 22.44 14.27
CA GLY A 46 4.23 22.78 14.26
C GLY A 46 4.61 23.80 15.34
N ASP A 47 3.94 23.76 16.48
CA ASP A 47 4.19 24.61 17.65
C ASP A 47 5.08 23.88 18.66
N SER A 48 6.38 23.92 18.41
CA SER A 48 7.39 23.21 19.20
C SER A 48 7.43 23.66 20.67
N GLU A 49 7.27 24.95 20.93
CA GLU A 49 7.24 25.50 22.30
C GLU A 49 6.05 24.98 23.10
N LYS A 50 4.86 24.99 22.48
CA LYS A 50 3.65 24.46 23.11
C LYS A 50 3.75 22.95 23.34
N VAL A 51 4.29 22.18 22.39
CA VAL A 51 4.62 20.76 22.62
C VAL A 51 5.53 20.60 23.84
N GLY A 52 6.62 21.35 23.90
CA GLY A 52 7.56 21.32 25.01
C GLY A 52 6.94 21.64 26.38
N SER A 53 5.86 22.43 26.43
CA SER A 53 5.17 22.77 27.68
C SER A 53 4.51 21.55 28.35
N TYR A 54 4.06 20.56 27.56
CA TYR A 54 3.41 19.34 28.01
C TYR A 54 4.40 18.23 28.43
N LEU A 55 5.69 18.38 28.08
CA LEU A 55 6.72 17.39 28.36
C LEU A 55 7.48 17.70 29.65
N HIS A 56 7.72 16.68 30.46
CA HIS A 56 8.60 16.71 31.62
C HIS A 56 10.06 16.98 31.19
N GLU A 57 10.89 17.56 32.05
CA GLU A 57 12.32 17.81 31.76
C GLU A 57 13.09 16.53 31.40
N ASP A 58 12.89 15.47 32.17
CA ASP A 58 13.43 14.12 31.96
C ASP A 58 12.80 13.34 30.79
N PHE A 59 12.03 13.99 29.90
CA PHE A 59 11.28 13.27 28.86
C PHE A 59 12.17 12.36 28.01
N ARG A 60 11.64 11.16 27.70
CA ARG A 60 12.19 10.22 26.73
C ARG A 60 11.15 9.67 25.75
N GLY A 61 11.40 9.86 24.46
CA GLY A 61 10.61 9.30 23.36
C GLY A 61 11.25 8.06 22.77
N TYR A 62 10.50 6.97 22.67
CA TYR A 62 10.98 5.69 22.17
C TYR A 62 10.23 5.26 20.92
N ASN A 63 10.96 4.66 19.99
CA ASN A 63 10.35 3.83 18.95
C ASN A 63 10.17 2.42 19.53
N GLY A 64 8.92 2.00 19.72
CA GLY A 64 8.59 0.69 20.26
C GLY A 64 8.93 -0.48 19.32
N SER A 65 9.32 -0.18 18.08
CA SER A 65 9.80 -1.14 17.09
C SER A 65 11.32 -1.16 16.92
N ASP A 66 12.06 -0.38 17.71
CA ASP A 66 13.53 -0.36 17.67
C ASP A 66 14.12 -1.64 18.29
N PRO A 67 14.91 -2.44 17.55
CA PRO A 67 15.56 -3.62 18.10
C PRO A 67 16.77 -3.31 19.00
N ASN A 68 17.25 -2.06 19.03
CA ASN A 68 18.40 -1.67 19.84
C ASN A 68 18.06 -1.67 21.34
N LYS A 69 18.68 -2.60 22.08
CA LYS A 69 18.48 -2.77 23.53
C LYS A 69 19.11 -1.64 24.36
N ASP A 70 20.05 -0.91 23.78
CA ASP A 70 20.77 0.17 24.44
C ASP A 70 20.22 1.57 24.03
N ALA A 71 19.05 1.61 23.38
CA ALA A 71 18.43 2.86 22.96
C ALA A 71 17.96 3.68 24.18
N GLU A 72 18.53 4.88 24.35
CA GLU A 72 18.20 5.78 25.46
C GLU A 72 16.91 6.59 25.25
N GLY A 73 16.38 6.60 24.02
CA GLY A 73 15.23 7.40 23.63
C GLY A 73 15.58 8.86 23.32
N SER A 74 14.72 9.54 22.56
CA SER A 74 14.88 10.95 22.23
C SER A 74 14.59 11.84 23.44
N THR A 75 15.48 12.79 23.68
CA THR A 75 15.32 13.82 24.71
C THR A 75 14.18 14.78 24.35
N LYS A 76 13.74 15.58 25.32
CA LYS A 76 12.78 16.66 25.12
C LYS A 76 13.17 17.60 23.97
N GLU A 77 14.41 18.04 23.94
CA GLU A 77 14.93 18.95 22.91
C GLU A 77 14.92 18.29 21.52
N GLN A 78 15.35 17.03 21.42
CA GLN A 78 15.30 16.28 20.17
C GLN A 78 13.86 16.11 19.67
N PHE A 79 12.91 15.83 20.54
CA PHE A 79 11.50 15.71 20.16
C PHE A 79 10.91 17.06 19.70
N MET A 80 11.26 18.16 20.37
CA MET A 80 10.91 19.52 19.95
C MET A 80 11.50 19.89 18.58
N ASN A 81 12.76 19.51 18.32
CA ASN A 81 13.39 19.66 17.00
C ASN A 81 12.67 18.82 15.93
N GLN A 82 12.16 17.65 16.31
CA GLN A 82 11.36 16.84 15.42
C GLN A 82 10.06 17.56 15.02
N VAL A 83 9.36 18.26 15.93
CA VAL A 83 8.18 19.07 15.58
C VAL A 83 8.52 20.06 14.45
N ASN A 84 9.66 20.74 14.54
CA ASN A 84 10.10 21.69 13.52
C ASN A 84 10.44 20.98 12.20
N PHE A 85 11.08 19.81 12.26
CA PHE A 85 11.34 19.00 11.07
C PHE A 85 10.03 18.64 10.36
N TRP A 86 9.03 18.13 11.08
CA TRP A 86 7.75 17.74 10.50
C TRP A 86 7.04 18.93 9.86
N LYS A 87 6.99 20.07 10.55
CA LYS A 87 6.42 21.33 10.02
C LYS A 87 7.04 21.76 8.70
N ASN A 88 8.36 21.66 8.58
CA ASN A 88 9.10 22.16 7.41
C ASN A 88 9.13 21.17 6.24
N ASN A 89 9.01 19.87 6.52
CA ASN A 89 9.24 18.83 5.53
C ASN A 89 7.99 18.03 5.16
N ILE A 90 6.88 18.17 5.89
CA ILE A 90 5.65 17.39 5.65
C ILE A 90 4.47 18.32 5.39
N SER A 91 3.91 18.25 4.19
CA SER A 91 2.65 18.90 3.84
C SER A 91 1.46 18.04 4.26
N TYR A 92 0.32 18.68 4.54
CA TYR A 92 -0.94 18.01 4.89
C TYR A 92 -0.82 17.09 6.12
N LEU A 93 0.04 17.45 7.07
CA LEU A 93 0.22 16.70 8.29
C LEU A 93 -1.11 16.63 9.07
N SER A 94 -1.53 15.43 9.43
CA SER A 94 -2.67 15.21 10.32
C SER A 94 -2.39 14.01 11.22
N ILE A 95 -2.83 14.08 12.48
CA ILE A 95 -2.81 12.96 13.41
C ILE A 95 -4.18 12.92 14.05
N GLU A 96 -5.03 12.02 13.58
CA GLU A 96 -6.41 11.89 14.02
C GLU A 96 -6.66 10.50 14.60
N PRO A 97 -7.62 10.33 15.52
CA PRO A 97 -8.03 9.00 15.95
C PRO A 97 -8.39 8.10 14.77
N SER A 98 -7.95 6.85 14.82
CA SER A 98 -8.38 5.84 13.84
C SER A 98 -9.89 5.61 13.92
N PRO A 99 -10.56 5.13 12.86
CA PRO A 99 -12.00 4.87 12.89
C PRO A 99 -12.40 3.96 14.07
N GLY A 100 -13.27 4.46 14.94
CA GLY A 100 -13.74 3.76 16.14
C GLY A 100 -12.77 3.78 17.32
N ALA A 101 -11.61 4.44 17.20
CA ALA A 101 -10.66 4.60 18.29
C ALA A 101 -10.90 5.90 19.07
N TYR A 102 -10.54 5.85 20.35
CA TYR A 102 -10.46 6.99 21.25
C TYR A 102 -9.32 6.75 22.25
N PRO A 103 -8.76 7.82 22.84
CA PRO A 103 -7.74 7.68 23.88
C PRO A 103 -8.33 7.12 25.18
N ASP A 104 -7.58 6.28 25.88
CA ASP A 104 -7.89 5.86 27.25
C ASP A 104 -6.79 6.30 28.20
N ALA A 105 -7.16 6.73 29.41
CA ALA A 105 -6.23 6.88 30.52
C ALA A 105 -6.27 5.64 31.42
N LEU A 106 -5.09 5.12 31.73
CA LEU A 106 -4.89 4.03 32.67
C LEU A 106 -4.28 4.60 33.94
N GLU A 107 -5.03 4.55 35.05
CA GLU A 107 -4.53 4.92 36.36
C GLU A 107 -4.24 3.66 37.17
N TYR A 108 -2.97 3.39 37.42
CA TYR A 108 -2.52 2.25 38.20
C TYR A 108 -2.73 2.50 39.70
N LYS A 109 -2.69 1.42 40.50
CA LYS A 109 -2.94 1.48 41.96
C LYS A 109 -1.92 2.33 42.74
N ASP A 110 -0.73 2.49 42.19
CA ASP A 110 0.34 3.33 42.72
C ASP A 110 0.20 4.80 42.29
N GLY A 111 -0.86 5.15 41.56
CA GLY A 111 -1.12 6.49 41.05
C GLY A 111 -0.39 6.79 39.75
N GLN A 112 0.39 5.85 39.19
CA GLN A 112 1.01 6.03 37.88
C GLN A 112 -0.07 6.15 36.80
N ILE A 113 0.00 7.20 35.99
CA ILE A 113 -0.93 7.43 34.89
C ILE A 113 -0.24 7.15 33.57
N TRP A 114 -0.95 6.45 32.70
CA TRP A 114 -0.63 6.31 31.28
C TRP A 114 -1.81 6.75 30.43
N VAL A 115 -1.54 7.22 29.21
CA VAL A 115 -2.55 7.41 28.18
C VAL A 115 -2.17 6.59 26.96
N GLN A 116 -3.10 5.78 26.46
CA GLN A 116 -2.94 5.05 25.21
C GLN A 116 -3.75 5.70 24.10
N THR A 117 -3.21 5.71 22.89
CA THR A 117 -3.88 6.26 21.70
C THR A 117 -3.70 5.34 20.50
N TRP A 118 -4.72 5.31 19.65
CA TRP A 118 -4.70 4.69 18.34
C TRP A 118 -5.09 5.74 17.31
N ASN A 119 -4.07 6.28 16.66
CA ASN A 119 -4.21 7.37 15.71
C ASN A 119 -3.82 6.92 14.30
N HIS A 120 -4.15 7.75 13.33
CA HIS A 120 -3.78 7.61 11.94
C HIS A 120 -3.00 8.86 11.52
N LEU A 121 -1.71 8.66 11.27
CA LEU A 121 -0.80 9.71 10.85
C LEU A 121 -0.82 9.81 9.32
N ARG A 122 -1.06 11.02 8.81
CA ARG A 122 -1.04 11.32 7.38
C ARG A 122 -0.19 12.52 7.06
N GLY A 123 0.32 12.56 5.84
CA GLY A 123 1.06 13.68 5.29
C GLY A 123 1.73 13.32 3.96
N VAL A 124 2.40 14.27 3.35
CA VAL A 124 3.21 14.07 2.16
C VAL A 124 4.57 14.71 2.38
N HIS A 125 5.64 13.94 2.22
CA HIS A 125 6.98 14.49 2.34
C HIS A 125 7.27 15.44 1.18
N ASN A 126 7.64 16.68 1.49
CA ASN A 126 7.70 17.80 0.55
C ASN A 126 8.66 17.56 -0.61
N THR A 127 9.81 16.95 -0.33
CA THR A 127 10.86 16.75 -1.34
C THR A 127 10.60 15.53 -2.21
N THR A 128 10.21 14.41 -1.59
CA THR A 128 10.15 13.12 -2.28
C THR A 128 8.75 12.75 -2.77
N GLY A 129 7.71 13.46 -2.31
CA GLY A 129 6.31 13.14 -2.63
C GLY A 129 5.79 11.85 -1.99
N VAL A 130 6.61 11.16 -1.18
CA VAL A 130 6.19 9.93 -0.50
C VAL A 130 5.05 10.23 0.47
N LYS A 131 3.95 9.49 0.29
CA LYS A 131 2.75 9.62 1.10
C LYS A 131 2.93 8.91 2.44
N ILE A 132 2.77 9.66 3.53
CA ILE A 132 2.65 9.13 4.88
C ILE A 132 1.17 8.82 5.12
N ASP A 133 0.86 7.57 5.42
CA ASP A 133 -0.49 7.08 5.69
C ASP A 133 -0.40 5.81 6.52
N VAL A 134 -0.14 5.99 7.82
CA VAL A 134 0.21 4.90 8.73
C VAL A 134 -0.62 4.96 10.01
N PRO A 135 -1.18 3.81 10.46
CA PRO A 135 -1.70 3.72 11.82
C PRO A 135 -0.54 3.80 12.82
N VAL A 136 -0.76 4.53 13.91
CA VAL A 136 0.23 4.75 14.97
C VAL A 136 -0.42 4.49 16.31
N HIS A 137 0.17 3.59 17.08
CA HIS A 137 -0.16 3.38 18.49
C HIS A 137 0.86 4.11 19.36
N ARG A 138 0.40 4.93 20.31
CA ARG A 138 1.28 5.60 21.27
C ARG A 138 0.82 5.41 22.69
N MET A 139 1.79 5.17 23.56
CA MET A 139 1.67 5.14 25.01
C MET A 139 2.40 6.35 25.59
N TYR A 140 1.74 7.08 26.49
CA TYR A 140 2.31 8.25 27.18
C TYR A 140 2.29 8.02 28.68
N ARG A 141 3.44 8.08 29.34
CA ARG A 141 3.54 8.04 30.80
C ARG A 141 3.57 9.46 31.36
N PHE A 142 2.92 9.64 32.51
CA PHE A 142 2.88 10.92 33.20
C PHE A 142 3.70 10.90 34.49
N LYS A 143 4.42 12.01 34.73
CA LYS A 143 5.13 12.34 35.98
C LYS A 143 4.91 13.82 36.26
N ASP A 144 4.51 14.16 37.48
CA ASP A 144 4.26 15.55 37.91
C ASP A 144 3.30 16.31 36.99
N GLY A 145 2.27 15.61 36.49
CA GLY A 145 1.25 16.17 35.57
C GLY A 145 1.71 16.39 34.12
N LYS A 146 2.96 16.03 33.79
CA LYS A 146 3.55 16.16 32.44
C LYS A 146 3.94 14.80 31.87
N ILE A 147 4.13 14.73 30.57
CA ILE A 147 4.54 13.51 29.89
C ILE A 147 6.05 13.32 30.06
N ASP A 148 6.48 12.26 30.71
CA ASP A 148 7.90 11.92 30.88
C ASP A 148 8.35 10.78 29.96
N MET A 149 7.42 10.02 29.41
CA MET A 149 7.74 8.98 28.42
C MET A 149 6.70 8.94 27.33
N MET A 150 7.15 8.77 26.09
CA MET A 150 6.31 8.41 24.96
C MET A 150 6.89 7.17 24.28
N VAL A 151 6.08 6.17 23.98
CA VAL A 151 6.49 5.02 23.16
C VAL A 151 5.58 4.95 21.94
N SER A 152 6.14 4.98 20.73
CA SER A 152 5.40 4.98 19.47
C SER A 152 5.63 3.68 18.70
N TYR A 153 4.56 3.03 18.27
CA TYR A 153 4.56 1.82 17.44
C TYR A 153 3.88 2.13 16.10
N HIS A 154 4.61 1.91 15.01
CA HIS A 154 4.13 2.16 13.65
C HIS A 154 5.03 1.49 12.61
N ASN A 155 4.57 1.43 11.36
CA ASN A 155 5.33 0.85 10.27
C ASN A 155 6.40 1.82 9.76
N GLU A 156 7.68 1.49 10.00
CA GLU A 156 8.83 2.31 9.63
C GLU A 156 9.14 2.33 8.13
N ARG A 157 8.56 1.42 7.33
CA ARG A 157 8.87 1.32 5.89
C ARG A 157 8.62 2.62 5.13
N VAL A 158 7.65 3.43 5.55
CA VAL A 158 7.37 4.71 4.90
C VAL A 158 8.52 5.70 5.05
N TYR A 159 9.23 5.70 6.18
CA TYR A 159 10.37 6.59 6.39
C TYR A 159 11.62 6.07 5.67
N TRP A 160 11.76 4.75 5.55
CA TRP A 160 12.78 4.17 4.68
C TRP A 160 12.56 4.57 3.23
N GLU A 161 11.32 4.51 2.74
CA GLU A 161 10.98 4.95 1.38
C GLU A 161 11.33 6.43 1.16
N ILE A 162 11.01 7.30 2.13
CA ILE A 162 11.43 8.71 2.09
C ILE A 162 12.96 8.81 1.95
N GLY A 163 13.72 8.11 2.81
CA GLY A 163 15.18 8.14 2.79
C GLY A 163 15.78 7.62 1.48
N GLN A 164 15.24 6.54 0.95
CA GLN A 164 15.68 5.93 -0.31
C GLN A 164 15.35 6.77 -1.54
N SER A 165 14.40 7.70 -1.44
CA SER A 165 13.98 8.57 -2.55
C SER A 165 14.87 9.81 -2.76
N PHE A 166 15.96 9.94 -1.99
CA PHE A 166 16.94 11.03 -2.16
C PHE A 166 18.08 10.69 -3.11
N GLU A 167 18.15 9.45 -3.58
CA GLU A 167 19.20 8.96 -4.46
C GLU A 167 18.58 8.30 -5.70
N ASP A 168 19.27 8.42 -6.83
CA ASP A 168 18.89 7.71 -8.05
C ASP A 168 19.13 6.21 -7.86
N ARG A 169 18.15 5.39 -8.28
CA ARG A 169 18.23 3.93 -8.23
C ARG A 169 17.86 3.34 -9.58
N GLU A 170 18.67 2.41 -10.04
CA GLU A 170 18.39 1.61 -11.23
C GLU A 170 17.61 0.35 -10.85
N ASN A 171 16.79 -0.16 -11.78
CA ASN A 171 16.05 -1.40 -11.61
C ASN A 171 15.95 -2.11 -12.97
N GLY A 172 17.06 -2.71 -13.37
CA GLY A 172 17.15 -3.47 -14.62
C GLY A 172 17.52 -2.66 -15.86
N THR A 173 17.31 -3.29 -17.02
CA THR A 173 17.74 -2.78 -18.35
C THR A 173 16.53 -2.53 -19.24
N ILE A 174 16.58 -1.44 -20.01
CA ILE A 174 15.59 -1.11 -21.04
C ILE A 174 16.17 -1.29 -22.44
N TYR A 175 15.44 -1.96 -23.32
CA TYR A 175 15.79 -2.20 -24.71
C TYR A 175 14.73 -1.60 -25.63
N ASN A 176 15.17 -0.89 -26.67
CA ASN A 176 14.30 -0.40 -27.76
C ASN A 176 14.30 -1.33 -28.99
N HIS A 177 15.20 -2.32 -29.03
CA HIS A 177 15.27 -3.40 -30.02
C HIS A 177 15.58 -4.71 -29.30
N HIS A 178 14.65 -5.65 -29.35
CA HIS A 178 14.76 -6.95 -28.70
C HIS A 178 13.83 -7.96 -29.37
N ASP A 179 14.13 -9.26 -29.25
CA ASP A 179 13.31 -10.31 -29.88
C ASP A 179 11.90 -10.37 -29.30
N ASN A 180 11.72 -10.09 -28.00
CA ASN A 180 10.39 -9.99 -27.39
C ASN A 180 9.58 -8.80 -27.95
N ILE A 181 10.24 -7.68 -28.32
CA ILE A 181 9.57 -6.58 -29.04
C ILE A 181 9.12 -7.06 -30.43
N ASN A 182 9.98 -7.81 -31.12
CA ASN A 182 9.65 -8.37 -32.43
C ASN A 182 8.46 -9.36 -32.32
N SER A 183 8.40 -10.17 -31.26
CA SER A 183 7.27 -11.05 -30.97
C SER A 183 5.97 -10.26 -30.79
N VAL A 184 5.96 -9.17 -30.03
CA VAL A 184 4.76 -8.32 -29.89
C VAL A 184 4.37 -7.66 -31.21
N ARG A 185 5.31 -7.18 -32.02
CA ARG A 185 5.00 -6.61 -33.34
C ARG A 185 4.35 -7.66 -34.26
N ARG A 186 4.93 -8.86 -34.32
CA ARG A 186 4.37 -9.97 -35.12
C ARG A 186 2.99 -10.39 -34.62
N LEU A 187 2.81 -10.49 -33.31
CA LEU A 187 1.50 -10.75 -32.68
C LEU A 187 0.44 -9.74 -33.16
N MET A 188 0.74 -8.45 -33.06
CA MET A 188 -0.22 -7.39 -33.40
C MET A 188 -0.54 -7.36 -34.89
N HIS A 189 0.48 -7.49 -35.76
CA HIS A 189 0.24 -7.54 -37.20
C HIS A 189 -0.41 -8.85 -37.66
N ALA A 190 -0.26 -9.96 -36.94
CA ALA A 190 -1.02 -11.18 -37.21
C ALA A 190 -2.52 -10.95 -36.96
N PHE A 191 -2.90 -10.25 -35.88
CA PHE A 191 -4.29 -9.82 -35.68
C PHE A 191 -4.80 -8.91 -36.80
N GLU A 192 -3.99 -7.95 -37.25
CA GLU A 192 -4.32 -7.07 -38.38
C GLU A 192 -4.65 -7.85 -39.66
N HIS A 193 -3.91 -8.92 -39.93
CA HIS A 193 -4.08 -9.74 -41.14
C HIS A 193 -5.07 -10.90 -40.96
N GLY A 194 -5.76 -10.99 -39.82
CA GLY A 194 -6.70 -12.08 -39.55
C GLY A 194 -6.04 -13.45 -39.30
N ASP A 195 -4.71 -13.49 -39.10
CA ASP A 195 -3.96 -14.71 -38.81
C ASP A 195 -4.00 -15.03 -37.30
N MET A 196 -5.12 -15.61 -36.87
CA MET A 196 -5.35 -15.96 -35.48
C MET A 196 -4.41 -17.05 -34.97
N GLU A 197 -4.03 -17.99 -35.83
CA GLU A 197 -3.12 -19.08 -35.45
C GLU A 197 -1.75 -18.50 -35.06
N THR A 198 -1.18 -17.66 -35.93
CA THR A 198 0.08 -16.97 -35.63
C THR A 198 -0.07 -16.04 -34.44
N ALA A 199 -1.14 -15.24 -34.37
CA ALA A 199 -1.35 -14.32 -33.26
C ALA A 199 -1.36 -15.06 -31.92
N TYR A 200 -2.17 -16.12 -31.78
CA TYR A 200 -2.26 -16.84 -30.52
C TYR A 200 -1.02 -17.69 -30.20
N SER A 201 -0.17 -18.00 -31.18
CA SER A 201 1.06 -18.77 -30.98
C SER A 201 2.10 -18.09 -30.07
N PHE A 202 2.04 -16.76 -29.91
CA PHE A 202 2.97 -16.01 -29.05
C PHE A 202 2.66 -16.10 -27.56
N PHE A 203 1.46 -16.56 -27.19
CA PHE A 203 1.07 -16.73 -25.80
C PHE A 203 1.42 -18.12 -25.28
N ASP A 204 1.73 -18.20 -24.00
CA ASP A 204 1.73 -19.44 -23.24
C ASP A 204 0.29 -19.97 -23.11
N GLU A 205 0.12 -21.29 -23.05
CA GLU A 205 -1.20 -21.91 -22.90
C GLU A 205 -1.93 -21.45 -21.62
N ASN A 206 -1.18 -21.13 -20.57
CA ASN A 206 -1.69 -20.67 -19.28
C ASN A 206 -1.72 -19.14 -19.17
N CYS A 207 -1.54 -18.42 -20.29
CA CYS A 207 -1.51 -16.96 -20.28
C CYS A 207 -2.79 -16.36 -19.70
N ARG A 208 -2.63 -15.33 -18.85
CA ARG A 208 -3.73 -14.60 -18.23
C ARG A 208 -3.89 -13.21 -18.80
N PHE A 209 -5.13 -12.86 -19.11
CA PHE A 209 -5.49 -11.61 -19.77
C PHE A 209 -6.35 -10.75 -18.86
N ASN A 210 -6.01 -9.47 -18.73
CA ASN A 210 -6.82 -8.50 -18.00
C ASN A 210 -6.91 -7.18 -18.78
N ASN A 211 -7.88 -6.35 -18.41
CA ASN A 211 -8.03 -5.00 -18.97
C ASN A 211 -8.52 -4.01 -17.91
N LEU A 212 -8.54 -2.72 -18.26
CA LEU A 212 -8.91 -1.63 -17.33
C LEU A 212 -10.37 -1.65 -16.86
N GLU A 213 -11.24 -2.43 -17.51
CA GLU A 213 -12.68 -2.49 -17.24
C GLU A 213 -13.06 -3.74 -16.43
N MET A 214 -12.12 -4.64 -16.15
CA MET A 214 -12.34 -5.83 -15.31
C MET A 214 -12.23 -5.50 -13.82
N ALA A 215 -12.97 -6.25 -12.98
CA ALA A 215 -12.85 -6.13 -11.55
C ALA A 215 -11.45 -6.57 -11.07
N ARG A 216 -10.99 -5.98 -9.97
CA ARG A 216 -9.65 -6.23 -9.44
C ARG A 216 -9.47 -7.70 -9.10
N GLY A 217 -8.45 -8.33 -9.68
CA GLY A 217 -8.10 -9.73 -9.45
C GLY A 217 -8.73 -10.70 -10.45
N GLU A 218 -9.63 -10.25 -11.30
CA GLU A 218 -10.18 -11.06 -12.38
C GLU A 218 -9.26 -11.07 -13.60
N SER A 219 -9.29 -12.17 -14.34
CA SER A 219 -8.60 -12.30 -15.63
C SER A 219 -9.22 -13.42 -16.44
N LEU A 220 -9.11 -13.31 -17.75
CA LEU A 220 -9.52 -14.32 -18.71
C LEU A 220 -8.37 -15.30 -18.97
N SER A 221 -8.74 -16.53 -19.28
CA SER A 221 -7.90 -17.53 -19.93
C SER A 221 -7.73 -17.23 -21.42
N LEU A 222 -6.80 -17.94 -22.08
CA LEU A 222 -6.57 -17.81 -23.51
C LEU A 222 -7.83 -18.17 -24.35
N ASP A 223 -8.59 -19.19 -23.95
CA ASP A 223 -9.79 -19.63 -24.67
C ASP A 223 -10.96 -18.63 -24.54
N GLU A 224 -11.12 -18.02 -23.36
CA GLU A 224 -12.09 -16.95 -23.16
C GLU A 224 -11.73 -15.70 -23.98
N VAL A 225 -10.44 -15.36 -24.09
CA VAL A 225 -9.99 -14.27 -24.95
C VAL A 225 -10.20 -14.56 -26.42
N LYS A 226 -9.94 -15.79 -26.88
CA LYS A 226 -10.24 -16.19 -28.26
C LYS A 226 -11.72 -15.99 -28.58
N SER A 227 -12.61 -16.42 -27.68
CA SER A 227 -14.06 -16.25 -27.82
C SER A 227 -14.45 -14.77 -27.89
N ARG A 228 -13.96 -13.96 -26.95
CA ARG A 228 -14.20 -12.50 -26.94
C ARG A 228 -13.67 -11.81 -28.20
N ASN A 229 -12.48 -12.19 -28.67
CA ASN A 229 -11.90 -11.59 -29.87
C ASN A 229 -12.68 -11.98 -31.12
N GLN A 230 -13.24 -13.20 -31.17
CA GLN A 230 -14.15 -13.61 -32.24
C GLN A 230 -15.39 -12.71 -32.28
N GLU A 231 -16.02 -12.44 -31.13
CA GLU A 231 -17.16 -11.51 -31.06
C GLU A 231 -16.80 -10.10 -31.55
N MET A 232 -15.59 -9.62 -31.25
CA MET A 232 -15.10 -8.34 -31.78
C MET A 232 -14.94 -8.41 -33.31
N MET A 233 -14.34 -9.47 -33.84
CA MET A 233 -14.14 -9.66 -35.27
C MET A 233 -15.43 -9.91 -36.03
N ASP A 234 -16.49 -10.41 -35.38
CA ASP A 234 -17.81 -10.55 -35.99
C ASP A 234 -18.45 -9.18 -36.23
N ASN A 235 -18.20 -8.21 -35.35
CA ASN A 235 -18.81 -6.88 -35.39
C ASN A 235 -17.94 -5.80 -36.05
N PHE A 236 -16.62 -5.98 -36.08
CA PHE A 236 -15.66 -5.01 -36.56
C PHE A 236 -14.68 -5.62 -37.56
N GLU A 237 -14.24 -4.82 -38.50
CA GLU A 237 -13.13 -5.10 -39.41
C GLU A 237 -11.90 -4.34 -38.92
N ILE A 238 -10.78 -5.03 -38.76
CA ILE A 238 -9.49 -4.40 -38.45
C ILE A 238 -8.87 -3.92 -39.76
N ASN A 239 -8.70 -2.61 -39.91
CA ASN A 239 -8.14 -2.00 -41.12
C ASN A 239 -6.63 -1.89 -41.06
N SER A 240 -6.10 -1.49 -39.89
CA SER A 240 -4.66 -1.43 -39.64
C SER A 240 -4.37 -1.40 -38.14
N ILE A 241 -3.16 -1.81 -37.76
CA ILE A 241 -2.65 -1.68 -36.40
C ILE A 241 -1.29 -0.99 -36.47
N ASP A 242 -1.28 0.31 -36.14
CA ASP A 242 -0.10 1.15 -36.27
C ASP A 242 0.62 1.31 -34.91
N VAL A 243 1.93 1.06 -34.85
CA VAL A 243 2.75 1.38 -33.67
C VAL A 243 2.73 2.89 -33.42
N VAL A 244 2.57 3.29 -32.15
CA VAL A 244 2.77 4.68 -31.70
C VAL A 244 4.12 4.77 -31.01
N GLY A 245 5.06 5.52 -31.61
CA GLY A 245 6.43 5.59 -31.12
C GLY A 245 7.18 4.27 -31.37
N TYR A 246 7.70 3.65 -30.32
CA TYR A 246 8.30 2.32 -30.36
C TYR A 246 7.98 1.56 -29.05
N PRO A 247 7.83 0.23 -29.10
CA PRO A 247 7.73 -0.57 -27.88
C PRO A 247 9.05 -0.58 -27.12
N ASP A 248 8.97 -0.63 -25.78
CA ASP A 248 10.10 -0.82 -24.90
C ASP A 248 10.01 -2.20 -24.24
N TYR A 249 11.15 -2.88 -24.14
CA TYR A 249 11.30 -4.11 -23.36
C TYR A 249 12.11 -3.82 -22.10
N LEU A 250 11.55 -4.17 -20.96
CA LEU A 250 12.11 -3.96 -19.63
C LEU A 250 12.47 -5.31 -19.02
N GLU A 251 13.75 -5.49 -18.69
CA GLU A 251 14.24 -6.59 -17.87
C GLU A 251 14.56 -6.06 -16.48
N TYR A 252 13.72 -6.36 -15.50
CA TYR A 252 13.84 -5.87 -14.13
C TYR A 252 14.79 -6.74 -13.30
N ASP A 253 15.72 -6.13 -12.57
CA ASP A 253 16.54 -6.83 -11.57
C ASP A 253 15.66 -7.46 -10.48
N LEU A 254 14.61 -6.74 -10.07
CA LEU A 254 13.68 -7.22 -9.08
C LEU A 254 12.79 -8.32 -9.66
N ARG A 255 12.99 -9.55 -9.17
CA ARG A 255 12.22 -10.76 -9.52
C ARG A 255 12.37 -11.20 -10.99
N ASP A 256 13.43 -10.76 -11.68
CA ASP A 256 13.73 -11.15 -13.05
C ASP A 256 12.53 -10.95 -14.02
N GLY A 257 11.84 -9.82 -13.85
CA GLY A 257 10.64 -9.49 -14.62
C GLY A 257 10.99 -9.13 -16.06
N LYS A 258 10.28 -9.71 -17.03
CA LYS A 258 10.50 -9.49 -18.46
C LYS A 258 9.22 -8.94 -19.09
N THR A 259 9.21 -7.67 -19.50
CA THR A 259 7.98 -6.98 -19.88
C THR A 259 8.15 -6.15 -21.14
N VAL A 260 7.26 -6.29 -22.13
CA VAL A 260 7.14 -5.35 -23.25
C VAL A 260 5.98 -4.40 -23.00
N GLN A 261 6.23 -3.09 -23.08
CA GLN A 261 5.21 -2.06 -23.14
C GLN A 261 5.08 -1.55 -24.57
N SER A 262 3.86 -1.47 -25.10
CA SER A 262 3.65 -1.11 -26.50
C SER A 262 2.36 -0.31 -26.70
N TRP A 263 2.46 0.79 -27.44
CA TRP A 263 1.33 1.65 -27.80
C TRP A 263 0.92 1.46 -29.25
N TRP A 264 -0.38 1.42 -29.50
CA TRP A 264 -0.97 1.11 -30.79
C TRP A 264 -2.16 2.00 -31.11
N ASN A 265 -2.31 2.36 -32.38
CA ASN A 265 -3.55 2.87 -32.95
C ASN A 265 -4.21 1.75 -33.76
N ILE A 266 -5.27 1.17 -33.21
CA ILE A 266 -6.04 0.12 -33.88
C ILE A 266 -7.16 0.79 -34.67
N ARG A 267 -7.09 0.71 -36.00
CA ARG A 267 -8.10 1.30 -36.89
C ARG A 267 -9.14 0.26 -37.24
N LEU A 268 -10.39 0.53 -36.89
CA LEU A 268 -11.49 -0.40 -37.08
C LEU A 268 -12.56 0.20 -37.99
N THR A 269 -13.34 -0.65 -38.63
CA THR A 269 -14.62 -0.30 -39.25
C THR A 269 -15.72 -1.17 -38.68
N ARG A 270 -16.71 -0.53 -38.04
CA ARG A 270 -17.87 -1.23 -37.52
C ARG A 270 -18.75 -1.71 -38.66
N LYS A 271 -19.11 -2.98 -38.67
CA LYS A 271 -19.78 -3.59 -39.82
C LYS A 271 -21.23 -3.11 -39.99
N SER A 272 -21.92 -2.81 -38.89
CA SER A 272 -23.35 -2.47 -38.87
C SER A 272 -23.67 -1.13 -39.54
N ASP A 273 -22.82 -0.10 -39.33
CA ASP A 273 -23.05 1.26 -39.80
C ASP A 273 -21.87 1.87 -40.56
N LYS A 274 -20.80 1.08 -40.78
CA LYS A 274 -19.55 1.49 -41.45
C LYS A 274 -18.82 2.63 -40.75
N LYS A 275 -19.08 2.85 -39.45
CA LYS A 275 -18.35 3.83 -38.64
C LYS A 275 -16.87 3.46 -38.57
N LYS A 276 -16.01 4.43 -38.89
CA LYS A 276 -14.55 4.31 -38.74
C LYS A 276 -14.15 4.73 -37.32
N ILE A 277 -13.32 3.90 -36.68
CA ILE A 277 -12.87 4.08 -35.30
C ILE A 277 -11.35 4.01 -35.29
N VAL A 278 -10.71 4.89 -34.51
CA VAL A 278 -9.28 4.79 -34.18
C VAL A 278 -9.20 4.60 -32.68
N MET A 279 -8.87 3.38 -32.25
CA MET A 279 -8.84 2.99 -30.86
C MET A 279 -7.38 3.00 -30.37
N PRO A 280 -7.00 3.94 -29.49
CA PRO A 280 -5.70 3.91 -28.84
C PRO A 280 -5.66 2.78 -27.82
N ALA A 281 -4.57 2.02 -27.80
CA ALA A 281 -4.35 0.94 -26.85
C ALA A 281 -2.91 0.93 -26.36
N LEU A 282 -2.74 0.79 -25.04
CA LEU A 282 -1.48 0.37 -24.43
C LEU A 282 -1.61 -1.10 -24.05
N TYR A 283 -0.66 -1.92 -24.48
CA TYR A 283 -0.51 -3.29 -24.01
C TYR A 283 0.77 -3.45 -23.21
N ILE A 284 0.66 -4.17 -22.10
CA ILE A 284 1.78 -4.65 -21.29
C ILE A 284 1.78 -6.18 -21.37
N HIS A 285 2.85 -6.73 -21.93
CA HIS A 285 3.05 -8.17 -22.10
C HIS A 285 4.20 -8.65 -21.24
N ASP A 286 3.96 -9.60 -20.33
CA ASP A 286 5.02 -10.23 -19.55
C ASP A 286 5.39 -11.59 -20.15
N PHE A 287 6.68 -11.88 -20.12
CA PHE A 287 7.29 -13.04 -20.77
C PHE A 287 7.81 -14.04 -19.74
N ASN A 288 7.75 -15.32 -20.08
CA ASN A 288 8.56 -16.35 -19.43
C ASN A 288 9.95 -16.44 -20.11
N ASP A 289 10.81 -17.30 -19.56
CA ASP A 289 12.18 -17.49 -20.06
C ASP A 289 12.23 -18.13 -21.46
N ASP A 290 11.15 -18.77 -21.90
CA ASP A 290 11.01 -19.33 -23.25
C ASP A 290 10.56 -18.28 -24.29
N GLY A 291 10.39 -17.01 -23.88
CA GLY A 291 9.94 -15.93 -24.76
C GLY A 291 8.45 -16.00 -25.13
N LYS A 292 7.64 -16.74 -24.37
CA LYS A 292 6.18 -16.76 -24.48
C LYS A 292 5.55 -15.73 -23.56
N ILE A 293 4.47 -15.11 -24.04
CA ILE A 293 3.70 -14.16 -23.24
C ILE A 293 2.85 -14.94 -22.23
N ILE A 294 3.08 -14.70 -20.95
CA ILE A 294 2.35 -15.32 -19.83
C ILE A 294 1.29 -14.41 -19.22
N ARG A 295 1.37 -13.10 -19.48
CA ARG A 295 0.35 -12.13 -19.07
C ARG A 295 0.20 -11.04 -20.12
N SER A 296 -1.05 -10.67 -20.41
CA SER A 296 -1.38 -9.52 -21.27
C SER A 296 -2.35 -8.60 -20.54
N SER A 297 -1.91 -7.38 -20.30
CA SER A 297 -2.70 -6.31 -19.69
C SER A 297 -3.02 -5.26 -20.74
N ALA A 298 -4.31 -5.09 -21.04
CA ALA A 298 -4.80 -4.16 -22.03
C ALA A 298 -5.37 -2.88 -21.38
N TYR A 299 -4.72 -1.76 -21.64
CA TYR A 299 -5.20 -0.42 -21.30
C TYR A 299 -5.91 0.16 -22.53
N VAL A 300 -7.14 -0.33 -22.75
CA VAL A 300 -8.07 0.09 -23.80
C VAL A 300 -9.46 0.22 -23.21
N SER A 301 -10.24 1.21 -23.65
CA SER A 301 -11.64 1.35 -23.23
C SER A 301 -12.60 0.85 -24.30
N SER A 302 -13.61 0.07 -23.89
CA SER A 302 -14.69 -0.38 -24.78
C SER A 302 -15.54 0.76 -25.31
N LYS A 303 -15.53 1.95 -24.66
CA LYS A 303 -16.24 3.15 -25.13
C LYS A 303 -15.85 3.61 -26.54
N TRP A 304 -14.69 3.20 -27.05
CA TRP A 304 -14.32 3.46 -28.44
C TRP A 304 -15.16 2.66 -29.45
N LEU A 305 -15.81 1.58 -29.00
CA LEU A 305 -16.59 0.64 -29.82
C LEU A 305 -18.09 0.99 -29.87
N ASP A 306 -18.56 1.89 -29.00
CA ASP A 306 -19.93 2.42 -28.96
C ASP A 306 -20.33 3.22 -30.21
#